data_AF-A0A7C7Z183-F1
#
_entry.id   AF-A0A7C7Z183-F1
#
_cell.length_a   1.000
_cell.length_b   1.000
_cell.length_c   1.000
_cell.angle_alpha   90.00
_cell.angle_beta   90.00
_cell.angle_gamma   90.00
#
_symmetry.space_group_name_H-M   'P 1'
#
loop_
_entity.id
_entity.type
_entity.pdbx_description
1 polymer ?
#
loop_
_entity_poly.entity_id
_entity_poly.type
_entity_poly.pdbx_seq_one_letter_code
_entity_poly.pdbx_strand_id
1 'polypeptide(L)'
;MDDEPQIVPQIEEDTIEESSGSDSEEDAVASASAAAEVIPSTKDEPKPEENEESDPNHKCWVCLGILPTSGWQACPKCGARYHLGDSECGISKLSNCRNCEGNVSEFVKV
;
A
#
# COMPACT_ATOMS: atom_id res chain seq x y z
N MET A 1 -16.04 57.93 -0.83
CA MET A 1 -14.75 57.31 -1.15
C MET A 1 -14.91 55.83 -0.86
N ASP A 2 -15.32 55.14 -1.91
CA ASP A 2 -15.21 53.70 -2.16
C ASP A 2 -13.87 53.12 -1.71
N ASP A 3 -13.87 51.84 -1.30
CA ASP A 3 -13.09 50.78 -1.97
C ASP A 3 -13.40 49.43 -1.29
N GLU A 4 -14.36 48.67 -1.83
CA GLU A 4 -14.46 47.22 -1.57
C GLU A 4 -13.86 46.50 -2.79
N PRO A 5 -12.71 45.85 -2.68
CA PRO A 5 -12.18 45.06 -3.78
C PRO A 5 -12.83 43.67 -3.79
N GLN A 6 -13.81 43.47 -4.68
CA GLN A 6 -14.25 42.14 -5.08
C GLN A 6 -13.22 41.52 -6.03
N ILE A 7 -12.39 40.63 -5.49
CA ILE A 7 -11.41 39.87 -6.25
C ILE A 7 -12.13 38.65 -6.85
N VAL A 8 -12.51 38.78 -8.11
CA VAL A 8 -12.84 37.65 -8.99
C VAL A 8 -11.55 36.92 -9.38
N PRO A 9 -11.40 35.61 -9.13
CA PRO A 9 -10.34 34.83 -9.75
C PRO A 9 -10.77 34.52 -11.19
N GLN A 10 -10.23 35.26 -12.15
CA GLN A 10 -10.17 34.84 -13.54
C GLN A 10 -9.14 33.70 -13.62
N ILE A 11 -9.61 32.49 -13.92
CA ILE A 11 -8.75 31.36 -14.29
C ILE A 11 -8.56 31.39 -15.80
N GLU A 12 -7.54 32.12 -16.25
CA GLU A 12 -6.97 32.04 -17.61
C GLU A 12 -5.70 31.18 -17.48
N GLU A 13 -5.77 29.92 -17.89
CA GLU A 13 -5.37 29.39 -19.19
C GLU A 13 -3.84 29.31 -19.39
N ASP A 14 -3.44 28.13 -19.86
CA ASP A 14 -2.20 27.79 -20.55
C ASP A 14 -0.87 27.77 -19.78
N THR A 15 -0.29 26.57 -19.65
CA THR A 15 0.89 26.20 -20.45
C THR A 15 1.20 24.72 -20.16
N ILE A 16 0.83 23.87 -21.10
CA ILE A 16 1.46 22.56 -21.29
C ILE A 16 2.82 22.79 -21.96
N GLU A 17 3.92 22.62 -21.23
CA GLU A 17 5.24 22.48 -21.86
C GLU A 17 5.78 21.08 -21.58
N GLU A 18 5.81 20.28 -22.64
CA GLU A 18 6.63 19.08 -22.73
C GLU A 18 8.11 19.44 -22.60
N SER A 19 8.85 18.64 -21.84
CA SER A 19 10.26 18.41 -22.14
C SER A 19 10.73 17.05 -21.65
N SER A 20 10.91 16.16 -22.63
CA SER A 20 12.19 15.53 -22.95
C SER A 20 12.79 14.51 -21.96
N GLY A 21 12.70 13.25 -22.35
CA GLY A 21 13.86 12.54 -22.90
C GLY A 21 14.90 11.99 -21.92
N SER A 22 14.78 10.67 -21.74
CA SER A 22 15.76 9.64 -21.36
C SER A 22 17.26 9.98 -21.35
N ASP A 23 17.96 9.40 -20.36
CA ASP A 23 19.26 8.73 -20.59
C ASP A 23 19.38 7.48 -19.69
N SER A 24 19.71 6.36 -20.34
CA SER A 24 20.27 5.13 -19.73
C SER A 24 21.76 5.41 -19.44
N GLU A 25 22.47 4.76 -18.52
CA GLU A 25 22.88 3.34 -18.53
C GLU A 25 23.82 3.04 -17.34
N GLU A 26 24.28 1.78 -17.26
CA GLU A 26 25.43 1.22 -16.50
C GLU A 26 25.23 0.93 -14.98
N ASP A 27 25.73 -0.16 -14.38
CA ASP A 27 26.67 -1.18 -14.83
C ASP A 27 26.45 -2.50 -14.04
N ALA A 28 26.83 -3.62 -14.66
CA ALA A 28 26.65 -4.97 -14.16
C ALA A 28 27.96 -5.54 -13.59
N VAL A 29 28.01 -5.84 -12.29
CA VAL A 29 28.98 -6.76 -11.66
C VAL A 29 28.37 -7.28 -10.35
N ALA A 30 28.56 -8.49 -9.83
CA ALA A 30 29.46 -9.57 -10.14
C ALA A 30 28.83 -10.90 -9.66
N SER A 31 29.20 -11.95 -10.39
CA SER A 31 29.03 -13.36 -10.05
C SER A 31 29.86 -13.76 -8.83
N ALA A 32 29.29 -14.56 -7.92
CA ALA A 32 30.05 -15.51 -7.10
C ALA A 32 29.13 -16.65 -6.59
N SER A 33 29.41 -17.87 -7.06
CA SER A 33 28.91 -19.13 -6.49
C SER A 33 29.80 -19.56 -5.32
N ALA A 34 29.22 -20.05 -4.23
CA ALA A 34 29.87 -21.03 -3.34
C ALA A 34 28.84 -21.74 -2.45
N ALA A 35 28.90 -23.07 -2.46
CA ALA A 35 28.09 -24.00 -1.68
C ALA A 35 28.55 -24.09 -0.22
N ALA A 36 27.62 -24.40 0.70
CA ALA A 36 27.91 -25.24 1.87
C ALA A 36 26.61 -25.80 2.48
N GLU A 37 26.74 -27.04 2.90
CA GLU A 37 25.75 -27.99 3.37
C GLU A 37 25.24 -27.76 4.82
N VAL A 38 23.98 -28.20 5.03
CA VAL A 38 23.48 -29.05 6.13
C VAL A 38 23.63 -28.55 7.59
N ILE A 39 22.47 -28.26 8.21
CA ILE A 39 22.17 -28.58 9.61
C ILE A 39 20.69 -28.96 9.78
N PRO A 40 20.33 -30.24 9.99
CA PRO A 40 19.06 -30.63 10.57
C PRO A 40 19.28 -30.93 12.06
N SER A 41 18.80 -30.03 12.89
CA SER A 41 18.71 -30.14 14.35
C SER A 41 17.83 -28.97 14.79
N THR A 42 16.72 -29.12 15.50
CA THR A 42 16.17 -30.22 16.30
C THR A 42 14.67 -29.93 16.41
N LYS A 43 13.87 -31.01 16.38
CA LYS A 43 12.67 -31.22 17.20
C LYS A 43 12.14 -29.98 17.95
N ASP A 44 11.01 -29.45 17.47
CA ASP A 44 9.99 -28.90 18.36
C ASP A 44 8.62 -29.27 17.79
N GLU A 45 7.75 -29.74 18.68
CA GLU A 45 6.45 -30.32 18.40
C GLU A 45 5.48 -29.28 17.81
N PRO A 46 4.80 -29.53 16.67
CA PRO A 46 3.66 -28.70 16.31
C PRO A 46 2.48 -29.12 17.18
N LYS A 47 2.26 -28.36 18.26
CA LYS A 47 0.95 -28.23 18.89
C LYS A 47 -0.05 -27.80 17.78
N PRO A 48 -1.26 -28.36 17.69
CA PRO A 48 -2.24 -27.90 16.72
C PRO A 48 -2.82 -26.59 17.26
N GLU A 49 -2.10 -25.50 17.10
CA GLU A 49 -2.71 -24.17 17.13
C GLU A 49 -3.19 -23.94 15.70
N GLU A 50 -4.49 -23.65 15.54
CA GLU A 50 -5.07 -23.18 14.28
C GLU A 50 -4.16 -22.10 13.71
N ASN A 51 -3.33 -22.48 12.75
CA ASN A 51 -2.50 -21.57 11.98
C ASN A 51 -3.50 -20.79 11.13
N GLU A 52 -3.90 -19.61 11.58
CA GLU A 52 -4.48 -18.59 10.71
C GLU A 52 -3.44 -18.30 9.63
N GLU A 53 -3.47 -19.11 8.57
CA GLU A 53 -2.49 -19.14 7.49
C GLU A 53 -2.52 -17.78 6.78
N SER A 54 -1.69 -16.88 7.27
CA SER A 54 -1.61 -15.52 6.76
C SER A 54 -0.90 -15.58 5.42
N ASP A 55 -1.65 -15.36 4.34
CA ASP A 55 -1.09 -15.39 2.99
C ASP A 55 -0.10 -14.22 2.84
N PRO A 56 1.17 -14.47 2.49
CA PRO A 56 2.19 -13.42 2.42
C PRO A 56 1.89 -12.37 1.33
N ASN A 57 0.95 -12.63 0.42
CA ASN A 57 0.47 -11.66 -0.57
C ASN A 57 -0.62 -10.75 0.00
N HIS A 58 -1.27 -11.09 1.10
CA HIS A 58 -2.23 -10.23 1.78
C HIS A 58 -1.47 -9.22 2.64
N LYS A 59 -1.15 -8.05 2.06
CA LYS A 59 -0.46 -6.97 2.79
C LYS A 59 -1.35 -5.74 2.92
N CYS A 60 -1.23 -5.06 4.06
CA CYS A 60 -1.86 -3.78 4.29
C CYS A 60 -1.22 -2.72 3.39
N TRP A 61 -2.02 -1.92 2.70
CA TRP A 61 -1.54 -0.89 1.78
C TRP A 61 -0.77 0.24 2.49
N VAL A 62 -1.06 0.48 3.78
CA VAL A 62 -0.48 1.60 4.52
C VAL A 62 0.86 1.22 5.15
N CYS A 63 0.90 0.15 5.94
CA CYS A 63 2.12 -0.25 6.65
C CYS A 63 2.90 -1.38 5.96
N LEU A 64 2.39 -1.92 4.84
CA LEU A 64 2.96 -3.05 4.11
C LEU A 64 3.13 -4.34 4.95
N GLY A 65 2.55 -4.37 6.16
CA GLY A 65 2.51 -5.54 7.03
C GLY A 65 1.60 -6.62 6.48
N ILE A 66 1.92 -7.88 6.79
CA ILE A 66 1.09 -9.03 6.42
C ILE A 66 -0.22 -8.97 7.21
N LEU A 67 -1.32 -9.16 6.49
CA LEU A 67 -2.66 -9.26 7.02
C LEU A 67 -3.00 -10.74 7.26
N PRO A 68 -3.81 -11.04 8.29
CA PRO A 68 -4.35 -12.38 8.50
C PRO A 68 -5.21 -12.85 7.31
N THR A 69 -5.55 -14.13 7.26
CA THR A 69 -6.40 -14.70 6.20
C THR A 69 -7.77 -14.03 6.13
N SER A 70 -8.32 -13.63 7.28
CA SER A 70 -9.59 -12.90 7.44
C SER A 70 -9.44 -11.79 8.47
N GLY A 71 -10.41 -10.88 8.58
CA GLY A 71 -10.35 -9.79 9.55
C GLY A 71 -9.71 -8.51 9.00
N TRP A 72 -9.84 -8.27 7.69
CA TRP A 72 -9.40 -7.05 7.03
C TRP A 72 -10.44 -6.59 6.01
N GLN A 73 -10.26 -5.37 5.49
CA GLN A 73 -11.14 -4.82 4.47
C GLN A 73 -10.37 -4.40 3.23
N ALA A 74 -10.97 -4.64 2.06
CA ALA A 74 -10.42 -4.26 0.77
C ALA A 74 -11.27 -3.19 0.09
N CYS A 75 -10.60 -2.28 -0.61
CA CYS A 75 -11.26 -1.39 -1.53
C CYS A 75 -11.63 -2.17 -2.82
N PRO A 76 -12.92 -2.28 -3.19
CA PRO A 76 -13.32 -3.01 -4.40
C PRO A 76 -12.89 -2.30 -5.70
N LYS A 77 -12.53 -1.02 -5.64
CA LYS A 77 -12.14 -0.22 -6.81
C LYS A 77 -10.68 -0.42 -7.20
N CYS A 78 -9.78 -0.57 -6.23
CA CYS A 78 -8.34 -0.65 -6.50
C CYS A 78 -7.62 -1.83 -5.84
N GLY A 79 -8.32 -2.64 -5.05
CA GLY A 79 -7.75 -3.81 -4.37
C GLY A 79 -6.88 -3.49 -3.15
N ALA A 80 -6.73 -2.22 -2.75
CA ALA A 80 -5.97 -1.85 -1.55
C ALA A 80 -6.61 -2.45 -0.29
N ARG A 81 -5.79 -3.05 0.58
CA ARG A 81 -6.23 -3.80 1.76
C ARG A 81 -5.83 -3.08 3.06
N TYR A 82 -6.67 -3.11 4.08
CA TYR A 82 -6.51 -2.35 5.32
C TYR A 82 -6.90 -3.18 6.55
N HIS A 83 -6.27 -2.90 7.69
CA HIS A 83 -6.62 -3.55 8.95
C HIS A 83 -8.04 -3.16 9.39
N LEU A 84 -8.71 -4.06 10.11
CA LEU A 84 -9.91 -3.71 10.85
C LEU A 84 -9.53 -3.01 12.18
N GLY A 85 -10.34 -2.03 12.59
CA GLY A 85 -10.20 -1.35 13.89
C GLY A 85 -9.56 0.04 13.81
N ASP A 86 -9.12 0.52 14.98
CA ASP A 86 -8.71 1.91 15.23
C ASP A 86 -7.19 2.15 15.13
N SER A 87 -6.43 1.19 14.59
CA SER A 87 -5.02 1.38 14.29
C SER A 87 -4.84 2.50 13.26
N GLU A 88 -3.63 3.09 13.19
CA GLU A 88 -3.35 4.18 12.23
C GLU A 88 -3.55 3.76 10.75
N CYS A 89 -3.37 2.48 10.46
CA CYS A 89 -3.62 1.85 9.15
C CYS A 89 -4.98 1.14 9.06
N GLY A 90 -5.82 1.29 10.09
CA GLY A 90 -7.13 0.68 10.20
C GLY A 90 -8.22 1.47 9.50
N ILE A 91 -9.25 0.78 9.00
CA ILE A 91 -10.39 1.38 8.30
C ILE A 91 -11.09 2.47 9.14
N SER A 92 -11.17 2.32 10.47
CA SER A 92 -11.86 3.29 11.33
C SER A 92 -11.21 4.69 11.31
N LYS A 93 -9.95 4.79 10.89
CA LYS A 93 -9.20 6.05 10.77
C LYS A 93 -9.17 6.60 9.34
N LEU A 94 -9.77 5.90 8.38
CA LEU A 94 -9.77 6.28 6.97
C LEU A 94 -11.10 6.92 6.60
N SER A 95 -11.07 8.13 6.05
CA SER A 95 -12.25 8.75 5.41
C SER A 95 -12.49 8.21 4.00
N ASN A 96 -11.39 7.93 3.28
CA ASN A 96 -11.36 7.45 1.91
C ASN A 96 -10.21 6.45 1.73
N CYS A 97 -10.27 5.65 0.66
CA CYS A 97 -9.17 4.80 0.24
C CYS A 97 -7.92 5.66 0.01
N ARG A 98 -6.81 5.34 0.67
CA ARG A 98 -5.55 6.07 0.50
C ARG A 98 -4.91 5.89 -0.88
N ASN A 99 -5.33 4.87 -1.63
CA ASN A 99 -4.77 4.58 -2.95
C ASN A 99 -5.56 5.27 -4.07
N CYS A 100 -6.88 5.17 -4.07
CA CYS A 100 -7.74 5.63 -5.17
C CYS A 100 -8.85 6.60 -4.73
N GLU A 101 -8.81 7.07 -3.48
CA GLU A 101 -9.76 8.02 -2.89
C GLU A 101 -11.23 7.56 -2.85
N GLY A 102 -11.48 6.28 -3.16
CA GLY A 102 -12.80 5.67 -3.10
C GLY A 102 -13.42 5.69 -1.70
N ASN A 103 -14.75 5.63 -1.61
CA ASN A 103 -15.45 5.71 -0.33
C ASN A 103 -15.20 4.44 0.52
N VAL A 104 -14.79 4.61 1.77
CA VAL A 104 -14.55 3.50 2.71
C VAL A 104 -15.81 2.68 3.04
N SER A 105 -16.99 3.28 2.89
CA SER A 105 -18.27 2.59 3.10
C SER A 105 -18.52 1.50 2.05
N GLU A 106 -17.84 1.56 0.90
CA GLU A 106 -17.91 0.54 -0.15
C GLU A 106 -16.94 -0.62 0.10
N PHE A 107 -16.11 -0.57 1.16
CA PHE A 107 -15.09 -1.58 1.36
C PHE A 107 -15.70 -2.93 1.71
N VAL A 108 -15.10 -3.98 1.16
CA VAL A 108 -15.53 -5.36 1.35
C VAL A 108 -14.74 -6.00 2.47
N LYS A 109 -15.42 -6.61 3.44
CA LYS A 109 -14.80 -7.37 4.53
C LYS A 109 -14.48 -8.78 4.05
N VAL A 110 -13.26 -9.22 4.36
CA VAL A 110 -12.75 -10.59 4.17
C VAL A 110 -12.48 -11.17 5.55
#